data_AF-A0A8T6R948-F1
#
_entry.id   AF-A0A8T6R948-F1
#
_cell.length_a   1.000
_cell.length_b   1.000
_cell.length_c   1.000
_cell.angle_alpha   90.00
_cell.angle_beta   90.00
_cell.angle_gamma   90.00
#
_symmetry.space_group_name_H-M   'P 1'
#
loop_
_entity.id
_entity.type
_entity.pdbx_description
1 polymer ?
#
loop_
_entity_poly.entity_id
_entity_poly.type
_entity_poly.pdbx_seq_one_letter_code
_entity_poly.pdbx_strand_id
1 'polypeptide(L)'
;MSPRETGPQLSVIWWQDLPAQVVARDAARSARAELHPRFQRAIDRAAMGGGLAGADEYMEHWRTVTRPCGPDLDAEVAAEVAALEQAHPKERVEEIVRAVRDAREDTP
;
A
#
# COMPACT_ATOMS: atom_id res chain seq x y z
N MET A 1 22.15 24.99 12.94
CA MET A 1 21.05 24.00 12.90
C MET A 1 20.11 24.45 11.80
N SER A 2 20.16 23.85 10.62
CA SER A 2 19.24 24.21 9.53
C SER A 2 17.83 23.75 9.91
N PRO A 3 16.79 24.59 9.76
CA PRO A 3 15.43 24.06 9.74
C PRO A 3 15.37 23.10 8.56
N ARG A 4 15.22 21.80 8.83
CA ARG A 4 14.83 20.86 7.78
C ARG A 4 13.40 21.24 7.42
N GLU A 5 13.25 22.08 6.40
CA GLU A 5 12.01 22.23 5.68
C GLU A 5 11.75 20.89 5.00
N THR A 6 11.24 19.92 5.76
CA THR A 6 10.70 18.69 5.20
C THR A 6 9.45 19.13 4.45
N GLY A 7 9.62 19.35 3.15
CA GLY A 7 8.51 19.59 2.25
C GLY A 7 7.51 18.44 2.26
N PRO A 8 6.39 18.61 1.56
CA PRO A 8 5.30 17.64 1.54
C PRO A 8 5.80 16.26 1.09
N GLN A 9 5.33 15.23 1.77
CA GLN A 9 5.72 13.85 1.57
C GLN A 9 4.49 13.00 1.27
N LEU A 10 4.60 12.14 0.26
CA LEU A 10 3.60 11.14 -0.08
C LEU A 10 4.12 9.75 0.29
N SER A 11 3.34 9.06 1.11
CA SER A 11 3.58 7.74 1.66
C SER A 11 2.55 6.78 1.07
N VAL A 12 3.03 5.75 0.38
CA VAL A 12 2.18 4.65 -0.09
C VAL A 12 2.36 3.48 0.86
N ILE A 13 1.25 2.96 1.37
CA ILE A 13 1.19 1.80 2.25
C ILE A 13 0.89 0.58 1.37
N TRP A 14 1.80 -0.38 1.46
CA TRP A 14 1.80 -1.64 0.73
C TRP A 14 1.68 -2.79 1.71
N TRP A 15 0.98 -3.84 1.30
CA TRP A 15 1.03 -5.14 1.92
C TRP A 15 1.59 -6.11 0.89
N GLN A 16 2.79 -6.65 1.11
CA GLN A 16 3.53 -7.38 0.06
C GLN A 16 3.65 -6.51 -1.23
N ASP A 17 3.11 -6.98 -2.36
CA ASP A 17 3.07 -6.25 -3.65
C ASP A 17 1.70 -5.57 -3.89
N LEU A 18 0.79 -5.56 -2.90
CA LEU A 18 -0.53 -4.96 -3.02
C LEU A 18 -0.59 -3.57 -2.37
N PRO A 19 -0.89 -2.50 -3.12
CA PRO A 19 -1.10 -1.19 -2.55
C PRO A 19 -2.45 -1.13 -1.82
N ALA A 20 -2.47 -0.56 -0.62
CA ALA A 20 -3.68 -0.48 0.21
C ALA A 20 -4.16 0.96 0.38
N GLN A 21 -3.24 1.89 0.68
CA GLN A 21 -3.58 3.27 0.96
C GLN A 21 -2.46 4.23 0.55
N VAL A 22 -2.82 5.44 0.16
CA VAL A 22 -1.89 6.56 -0.08
C VAL A 22 -2.17 7.66 0.93
N VAL A 23 -1.11 8.21 1.52
CA VAL A 23 -1.17 9.29 2.51
C VAL A 23 -0.16 10.36 2.13
N ALA A 24 -0.60 11.58 1.90
CA ALA A 24 0.29 12.71 1.76
C ALA A 24 0.22 13.60 3.00
N ARG A 25 1.36 14.09 3.47
CA ARG A 25 1.42 15.02 4.60
C ARG A 25 2.45 16.11 4.35
N ASP A 26 2.13 17.29 4.83
CA ASP A 26 3.00 18.45 4.93
C ASP A 26 3.16 18.83 6.41
N ALA A 27 3.94 19.87 6.71
CA ALA A 27 4.10 20.41 8.05
C ALA A 27 2.77 20.81 8.71
N ALA A 28 1.77 21.25 7.93
CA ALA A 28 0.49 21.75 8.47
C ALA A 28 -0.75 20.91 8.11
N ARG A 29 -0.70 20.05 7.09
CA ARG A 29 -1.88 19.36 6.52
C ARG A 29 -1.58 17.91 6.18
N SER A 30 -2.61 17.08 6.11
CA SER A 30 -2.53 15.72 5.60
C SER A 30 -3.75 15.38 4.73
N ALA A 31 -3.53 14.58 3.70
CA ALA A 31 -4.52 13.98 2.83
C ALA A 31 -4.31 12.47 2.81
N ARG A 32 -5.39 11.70 2.71
CA ARG A 32 -5.32 10.25 2.55
C ARG A 32 -6.41 9.79 1.59
N ALA A 33 -6.10 8.78 0.80
CA ALA A 33 -7.09 8.06 0.02
C ALA A 33 -6.78 6.56 0.05
N GLU A 34 -7.84 5.80 0.19
CA GLU A 34 -7.81 4.35 0.10
C GLU A 34 -7.95 3.94 -1.37
N LEU A 35 -7.28 2.86 -1.76
CA LEU A 35 -7.47 2.30 -3.09
C LEU A 35 -8.83 1.59 -3.18
N HIS A 36 -9.24 1.23 -4.41
CA HIS A 36 -10.50 0.54 -4.63
C HIS A 36 -10.65 -0.71 -3.75
N PRO A 37 -11.86 -1.02 -3.23
CA PRO A 37 -12.09 -2.14 -2.29
C PRO A 37 -11.61 -3.52 -2.76
N ARG A 38 -11.28 -3.68 -4.05
CA ARG A 38 -10.70 -4.90 -4.62
C ARG A 38 -9.35 -5.23 -4.01
N PHE A 39 -8.53 -4.22 -3.70
CA PHE A 39 -7.21 -4.39 -3.10
C PHE A 39 -7.32 -4.93 -1.68
N GLN A 40 -8.18 -4.34 -0.86
CA GLN A 40 -8.40 -4.81 0.50
C GLN A 40 -8.93 -6.25 0.53
N ARG A 41 -9.88 -6.60 -0.36
CA ARG A 41 -10.37 -7.97 -0.49
C ARG A 41 -9.30 -8.95 -0.98
N ALA A 42 -8.36 -8.50 -1.81
CA ALA A 42 -7.25 -9.32 -2.26
C ALA A 42 -6.25 -9.59 -1.12
N ILE A 43 -5.87 -8.56 -0.36
CA ILE A 43 -5.02 -8.68 0.82
C ILE A 43 -5.62 -9.68 1.82
N ASP A 44 -6.91 -9.55 2.12
CA ASP A 44 -7.63 -10.46 3.02
C ASP A 44 -7.62 -11.91 2.51
N ARG A 45 -7.90 -12.13 1.22
CA ARG A 45 -7.82 -13.47 0.60
C ARG A 45 -6.40 -14.04 0.60
N ALA A 46 -5.39 -13.21 0.35
CA ALA A 46 -4.00 -13.62 0.37
C ALA A 46 -3.58 -14.01 1.79
N ALA A 47 -3.93 -13.20 2.79
CA ALA A 47 -3.63 -13.46 4.18
C ALA A 47 -4.33 -14.73 4.69
N MET A 48 -5.63 -14.89 4.40
CA MET A 48 -6.37 -16.11 4.75
C MET A 48 -5.85 -17.34 3.99
N GLY A 49 -5.58 -17.19 2.69
CA GLY A 49 -5.13 -18.28 1.83
C GLY A 49 -3.72 -18.77 2.16
N GLY A 50 -2.83 -17.87 2.58
CA GLY A 50 -1.50 -18.22 3.11
C GLY A 50 -1.51 -18.61 4.59
N GLY A 51 -2.64 -18.51 5.31
CA GLY A 51 -2.66 -18.71 6.75
C GLY A 51 -1.87 -17.66 7.55
N LEU A 52 -1.59 -16.50 6.93
CA LEU A 52 -1.02 -15.30 7.57
C LEU A 52 -2.06 -14.53 8.39
N ALA A 53 -3.21 -15.16 8.68
CA ALA A 53 -4.29 -14.59 9.48
C ALA A 53 -3.91 -14.45 10.97
N GLY A 54 -2.74 -14.97 11.38
CA GLY A 54 -2.12 -14.61 12.66
C GLY A 54 -1.75 -13.13 12.64
N ALA A 55 -2.31 -12.34 13.56
CA ALA A 55 -2.20 -10.89 13.53
C ALA A 55 -0.74 -10.36 13.45
N ASP A 56 0.23 -11.11 13.99
CA ASP A 56 1.66 -10.75 13.97
C ASP A 56 2.25 -10.79 12.55
N GLU A 57 2.17 -11.94 11.86
CA GLU A 57 2.73 -12.10 10.51
C GLU A 57 2.04 -11.20 9.48
N TYR A 58 0.73 -10.96 9.66
CA TYR A 58 0.00 -9.99 8.84
C TYR A 58 0.59 -8.58 8.97
N MET A 59 0.94 -8.17 10.20
CA MET A 59 1.51 -6.84 10.50
C MET A 59 2.94 -6.69 9.97
N GLU A 60 3.71 -7.77 9.95
CA GLU A 60 5.11 -7.77 9.48
C GLU A 60 5.25 -7.51 7.97
N HIS A 61 4.22 -7.84 7.18
CA HIS A 61 4.23 -7.65 5.73
C HIS A 61 3.88 -6.24 5.25
N TRP A 62 3.53 -5.34 6.17
CA TRP A 62 3.22 -3.97 5.82
C TRP A 62 4.50 -3.17 5.57
N ARG A 63 4.56 -2.55 4.40
CA ARG A 63 5.66 -1.67 3.98
C ARG A 63 5.10 -0.29 3.65
N THR A 64 5.75 0.75 4.17
CA THR A 64 5.46 2.13 3.77
C THR A 64 6.60 2.68 2.94
N VAL A 65 6.29 3.19 1.75
CA VAL A 65 7.26 3.86 0.87
C VAL A 65 6.93 5.34 0.83
N THR A 66 7.83 6.16 1.38
CA THR A 66 7.67 7.61 1.45
C THR A 66 8.58 8.31 0.46
N ARG A 67 8.03 9.28 -0.27
CA ARG A 67 8.77 10.11 -1.23
C ARG A 67 8.32 11.57 -1.13
N PRO A 68 9.16 12.55 -1.52
CA PRO A 68 8.70 13.93 -1.65
C PRO A 68 7.60 14.05 -2.70
N CYS A 69 6.62 14.92 -2.47
CA CYS A 69 5.51 15.20 -3.38
C CYS A 69 5.31 16.71 -3.59
N GLY A 70 4.36 17.07 -4.45
CA GLY A 70 3.98 18.47 -4.65
C GLY A 70 3.24 19.10 -3.45
N PRO A 71 3.01 20.42 -3.46
CA PRO A 71 2.28 21.13 -2.40
C PRO A 71 0.77 20.81 -2.36
N ASP A 72 0.23 20.21 -3.41
CA ASP A 72 -1.18 19.83 -3.49
C ASP A 72 -1.37 18.38 -3.04
N LEU A 73 -1.49 18.17 -1.73
CA LEU A 73 -1.56 16.84 -1.13
C LEU A 73 -2.74 16.01 -1.67
N ASP A 74 -3.88 16.63 -1.95
CA ASP A 74 -5.09 15.94 -2.39
C ASP A 74 -4.94 15.47 -3.84
N ALA A 75 -4.43 16.36 -4.71
CA ALA A 75 -4.13 16.01 -6.09
C ALA A 75 -3.05 14.92 -6.20
N GLU A 76 -1.98 14.99 -5.39
CA GLU A 76 -0.91 14.00 -5.37
C GLU A 76 -1.42 12.62 -4.92
N VAL A 77 -2.26 12.59 -3.88
CA VAL A 77 -2.89 11.36 -3.39
C VAL A 77 -3.82 10.76 -4.44
N ALA A 78 -4.71 11.56 -5.03
CA ALA A 78 -5.66 11.10 -6.04
C ALA A 78 -4.95 10.59 -7.30
N ALA A 79 -3.92 11.30 -7.76
CA ALA A 79 -3.11 10.90 -8.90
C ALA A 79 -2.37 9.58 -8.63
N GLU A 80 -1.78 9.43 -7.44
CA GLU A 80 -1.08 8.19 -7.08
C GLU A 80 -2.04 7.01 -6.95
N VAL A 81 -3.20 7.19 -6.32
CA VAL A 81 -4.22 6.13 -6.25
C VAL A 81 -4.60 5.69 -7.67
N ALA A 82 -4.94 6.62 -8.56
CA ALA A 82 -5.31 6.30 -9.94
C ALA A 82 -4.16 5.61 -10.70
N ALA A 83 -2.91 5.98 -10.46
CA ALA A 83 -1.75 5.34 -11.06
C ALA A 83 -1.54 3.91 -10.54
N LEU A 84 -1.63 3.70 -9.22
CA LEU A 84 -1.50 2.39 -8.59
C LEU A 84 -2.63 1.44 -9.03
N GLU A 85 -3.85 1.94 -9.13
CA GLU A 85 -5.00 1.18 -9.59
C GLU A 85 -4.87 0.69 -11.02
N GLN A 86 -4.28 1.52 -11.89
CA GLN A 86 -3.99 1.16 -13.29
C GLN A 86 -2.80 0.22 -13.40
N ALA A 87 -1.75 0.43 -12.60
CA ALA A 87 -0.56 -0.42 -12.56
C ALA A 87 -0.86 -1.82 -11.98
N HIS A 88 -1.91 -1.96 -11.18
CA HIS A 88 -2.36 -3.22 -10.58
C HIS A 88 -3.76 -3.58 -11.10
N PRO A 89 -3.86 -4.06 -12.35
CA PRO A 89 -5.11 -4.60 -12.86
C PRO A 89 -5.52 -5.85 -12.07
N LYS A 90 -6.77 -6.27 -12.24
CA LYS A 90 -7.35 -7.42 -11.54
C LYS A 90 -6.48 -8.68 -11.64
N GLU A 91 -5.95 -8.96 -12.83
CA GLU A 91 -5.10 -10.12 -13.09
C GLU A 91 -3.85 -10.13 -12.22
N ARG A 92 -3.07 -9.04 -12.23
CA ARG A 92 -1.88 -8.90 -11.37
C ARG A 92 -2.20 -9.03 -9.89
N VAL A 93 -3.32 -8.45 -9.45
CA VAL A 93 -3.77 -8.59 -8.06
C VAL A 93 -4.06 -10.04 -7.72
N GLU A 94 -4.74 -10.79 -8.60
CA GLU A 94 -5.02 -12.21 -8.42
C GLU A 94 -3.73 -13.07 -8.43
N GLU A 95 -2.74 -12.72 -9.25
CA GLU A 95 -1.43 -13.38 -9.26
C GLU A 95 -0.69 -13.20 -7.92
N ILE A 96 -0.69 -11.99 -7.35
CA ILE A 96 -0.06 -11.74 -6.04
C ILE A 96 -0.77 -12.54 -4.94
N VAL A 97 -2.10 -12.59 -4.96
CA VAL A 97 -2.88 -13.40 -4.00
C VAL A 97 -2.52 -14.88 -4.10
N ARG A 98 -2.39 -15.40 -5.32
CA ARG A 98 -1.97 -16.79 -5.56
C ARG A 98 -0.55 -17.03 -5.07
N ALA A 99 0.39 -16.11 -5.34
CA ALA A 99 1.78 -16.23 -4.94
C ALA A 99 1.94 -16.27 -3.41
N VAL A 100 1.21 -15.42 -2.68
CA VAL A 100 1.25 -15.41 -1.21
C VAL A 100 0.74 -16.73 -0.63
N ARG A 101 -0.31 -17.31 -1.22
CA ARG A 101 -0.81 -18.64 -0.83
C ARG A 101 0.24 -19.73 -1.06
N ASP A 102 0.83 -19.75 -2.25
CA ASP A 102 1.78 -20.78 -2.67
C ASP A 102 3.07 -20.77 -1.81
N ALA A 103 3.55 -19.58 -1.43
CA ALA A 103 4.74 -19.41 -0.58
C ALA A 103 4.64 -20.09 0.80
N ARG A 104 3.43 -20.36 1.30
CA ARG A 104 3.19 -21.07 2.57
C ARG A 104 3.13 -22.59 2.40
N GLU A 105 2.79 -23.10 1.21
CA GLU A 105 2.78 -24.53 0.90
C GLU A 105 4.21 -25.10 0.80
N ASP A 106 5.23 -24.24 0.61
CA ASP A 106 6.66 -24.60 0.48
C ASP A 106 7.45 -24.56 1.81
N THR A 107 6.79 -24.33 2.96
CA THR A 107 7.48 -24.42 4.26
C THR A 107 7.46 -25.89 4.75
N PRO A 108 8.61 -26.59 4.81
CA PRO A 108 8.69 -28.01 5.18
C PRO A 108 8.40 -28.29 6.66
#